data_AF-A0A4R2J8R4-F1
#
_entry.id   AF-A0A4R2J8R4-F1
#
_cell.length_a   1.000
_cell.length_b   1.000
_cell.length_c   1.000
_cell.angle_alpha   90.00
_cell.angle_beta   90.00
_cell.angle_gamma   90.00
#
_symmetry.space_group_name_H-M   'P 1'
#
loop_
_entity.id
_entity.type
_entity.pdbx_description
1 polymer ?
#
loop_
_entity_poly.entity_id
_entity_poly.type
_entity_poly.pdbx_seq_one_letter_code
_entity_poly.pdbx_strand_id
1 'polypeptide(L)'
;MSIPPVGKALRDARIRCGLTQAQAGAQTGYSASAISRIELGARIEITTLLRLANCYDITLNELGLGSVGDVPSKDMPSQDVLRSQFLILAGLTVPQWALAALDDALIVLPPTNGPVSGGDVTRRLAAGRALFDNDRHGQLVTALPDLLAAAHLHAEGTDLPSAWAICSSCYELATHTLAKLGRPSCLMAADRATASARRTESPVVLALSAHVLSIVLRQNNRAALAQRVILDAINAIQKTGLANPDERILFVQMLCSAAYAAAQAGERDRALELTAEADRAMRLLPARPDRPATPVNATVLTPAQVQLYKVSMQCELGNSAAALNAAQGVDRLPVPDHRTPRPDVHRYRSCLVAARAPRQGSPGTHRGLSASTWRSGRPALHPRTRGRPDQPARASG
;
A
#
# COMPACT_ATOMS: atom_id res chain seq x y z
N MET A 1 -21.01 -1.29 -20.53
CA MET A 1 -20.54 -1.00 -21.90
C MET A 1 -19.07 -1.36 -21.99
N SER A 2 -18.65 -2.11 -23.01
CA SER A 2 -17.25 -2.51 -23.22
C SER A 2 -16.41 -1.29 -23.59
N ILE A 3 -15.27 -1.08 -22.92
CA ILE A 3 -14.33 0.01 -23.24
C ILE A 3 -13.80 -0.26 -24.65
N PRO A 4 -13.99 0.66 -25.62
CA PRO A 4 -13.50 0.45 -26.97
C PRO A 4 -11.97 0.35 -26.96
N PRO A 5 -11.36 -0.53 -27.78
CA PRO A 5 -9.92 -0.58 -27.91
C PRO A 5 -9.36 0.80 -28.31
N VAL A 6 -8.21 1.19 -27.75
CA VAL A 6 -7.62 2.55 -27.83
C VAL A 6 -7.62 3.13 -29.26
N GLY A 7 -7.31 2.32 -30.28
CA GLY A 7 -7.33 2.76 -31.68
C GLY A 7 -8.71 3.22 -32.15
N LYS A 8 -9.79 2.54 -31.72
CA LYS A 8 -11.16 2.93 -32.03
C LYS A 8 -11.56 4.22 -31.31
N ALA A 9 -11.19 4.38 -30.04
CA ALA A 9 -11.45 5.60 -29.28
C ALA A 9 -10.79 6.84 -29.92
N LEU A 10 -9.54 6.69 -30.39
CA LEU A 10 -8.82 7.74 -31.12
C LEU A 10 -9.50 8.07 -32.45
N ARG A 11 -9.97 7.06 -33.20
CA ARG A 11 -10.70 7.26 -34.46
C ARG A 11 -11.99 8.03 -34.24
N ASP A 12 -12.79 7.63 -33.25
CA ASP A 12 -14.08 8.23 -32.95
C ASP A 12 -13.92 9.69 -32.52
N ALA A 13 -12.89 9.99 -31.73
CA ALA A 13 -12.57 11.36 -31.33
C ALA A 13 -12.01 12.23 -32.46
N ARG A 14 -11.14 11.70 -33.33
CA ARG A 14 -10.70 12.44 -34.53
C ARG A 14 -11.91 12.84 -35.39
N ILE A 15 -12.89 11.95 -35.54
CA ILE A 15 -14.12 12.21 -36.27
C ILE A 15 -14.96 13.29 -35.56
N ARG A 16 -15.09 13.25 -34.23
CA ARG A 16 -15.75 14.31 -33.44
C ARG A 16 -15.11 15.69 -33.64
N CYS A 17 -13.78 15.75 -33.74
CA CYS A 17 -13.04 16.98 -34.02
C CYS A 17 -13.10 17.41 -35.50
N GLY A 18 -13.77 16.66 -36.38
CA GLY A 18 -13.88 16.98 -37.81
C GLY A 18 -12.57 16.87 -38.60
N LEU A 19 -11.58 16.16 -38.07
CA LEU A 19 -10.24 16.07 -38.68
C LEU A 19 -10.12 14.87 -39.62
N THR A 20 -9.48 15.06 -40.77
CA THR A 20 -9.02 13.94 -41.61
C THR A 20 -7.74 13.32 -41.03
N GLN A 21 -7.42 12.07 -41.39
CA GLN A 21 -6.17 11.41 -40.96
C GLN A 21 -4.92 12.18 -41.41
N ALA A 22 -4.97 12.87 -42.55
CA ALA A 22 -3.88 13.72 -43.04
C ALA A 22 -3.69 14.99 -42.19
N GLN A 23 -4.79 15.64 -41.82
CA GLN A 23 -4.75 16.84 -40.95
C GLN A 23 -4.31 16.48 -39.52
N ALA A 24 -4.80 15.35 -38.99
CA ALA A 24 -4.34 14.81 -37.71
C ALA A 24 -2.83 14.47 -37.74
N GLY A 25 -2.37 13.86 -38.83
CA GLY A 25 -0.96 13.57 -39.04
C GLY A 25 -0.10 14.84 -39.03
N ALA A 26 -0.52 15.86 -39.78
CA ALA A 26 0.18 17.14 -39.84
C ALA A 26 0.29 17.85 -38.48
N GLN A 27 -0.74 17.77 -37.63
CA GLN A 27 -0.75 18.37 -36.29
C GLN A 27 0.08 17.60 -35.26
N THR A 28 0.34 16.31 -35.49
CA THR A 28 0.98 15.41 -34.53
C THR A 28 2.39 15.00 -34.93
N GLY A 29 2.80 15.32 -36.17
CA GLY A 29 4.09 14.98 -36.76
C GLY A 29 4.15 13.60 -37.42
N TYR A 30 3.00 13.04 -37.80
CA TYR A 30 2.88 11.69 -38.38
C TYR A 30 2.27 11.71 -39.79
N SER A 31 2.53 10.67 -40.58
CA SER A 31 1.85 10.50 -41.87
C SER A 31 0.41 10.04 -41.68
N ALA A 32 -0.47 10.32 -42.65
CA ALA A 32 -1.85 9.82 -42.65
C ALA A 32 -1.92 8.27 -42.53
N SER A 33 -0.96 7.58 -43.16
CA SER A 33 -0.83 6.11 -43.09
C SER A 33 -0.38 5.61 -41.71
N ALA A 34 0.38 6.40 -40.95
CA ALA A 34 0.71 6.08 -39.56
C ALA A 34 -0.54 6.23 -38.67
N ILE A 35 -1.28 7.34 -38.80
CA ILE A 35 -2.54 7.56 -38.05
C ILE A 35 -3.56 6.43 -38.32
N SER A 36 -3.71 6.01 -39.58
CA SER A 36 -4.60 4.89 -39.95
C SER A 36 -4.22 3.58 -39.28
N ARG A 37 -2.93 3.23 -39.22
CA ARG A 37 -2.46 2.01 -38.52
C ARG A 37 -2.71 2.08 -37.01
N ILE A 38 -2.55 3.25 -36.42
CA ILE A 38 -2.81 3.49 -34.98
C ILE A 38 -4.30 3.29 -34.67
N GLU A 39 -5.19 3.83 -35.51
CA GLU A 39 -6.64 3.65 -35.38
C GLU A 39 -7.08 2.18 -35.52
N LEU A 40 -6.33 1.39 -36.29
CA LEU A 40 -6.55 -0.04 -36.47
C LEU A 40 -5.94 -0.92 -35.36
N GLY A 41 -5.28 -0.32 -34.36
CA GLY A 41 -4.77 -1.03 -33.18
C GLY A 41 -3.29 -1.39 -33.22
N ALA A 42 -2.48 -0.71 -34.05
CA ALA A 42 -1.02 -0.85 -33.96
C ALA A 42 -0.49 -0.39 -32.59
N ARG A 43 0.54 -1.07 -32.07
CA ARG A 43 1.22 -0.68 -30.84
C ARG A 43 1.90 0.67 -31.04
N ILE A 44 1.69 1.59 -30.10
CA ILE A 44 2.29 2.93 -30.09
C ILE A 44 2.99 3.22 -28.77
N GLU A 45 3.96 4.12 -28.82
CA GLU A 45 4.59 4.67 -27.63
C GLU A 45 3.62 5.58 -26.86
N ILE A 46 3.74 5.56 -25.54
CA ILE A 46 2.85 6.29 -24.63
C ILE A 46 2.89 7.81 -24.86
N THR A 47 4.04 8.35 -25.24
CA THR A 47 4.25 9.77 -25.55
C THR A 47 3.45 10.21 -26.78
N THR A 48 3.37 9.35 -27.79
CA THR A 48 2.56 9.55 -29.00
C THR A 48 1.07 9.51 -28.69
N LEU A 49 0.65 8.56 -27.85
CA LEU A 49 -0.73 8.45 -27.40
C LEU A 49 -1.20 9.71 -26.65
N LEU A 50 -0.37 10.23 -25.74
CA LEU A 50 -0.65 11.45 -24.99
C LEU A 50 -0.75 12.68 -25.90
N ARG A 51 0.09 12.77 -26.93
CA ARG A 51 0.05 13.87 -27.91
C ARG A 51 -1.23 13.83 -28.75
N LEU A 52 -1.65 12.64 -29.19
CA LEU A 52 -2.92 12.47 -29.91
C LEU A 52 -4.13 12.77 -29.01
N ALA A 53 -4.11 12.32 -27.75
CA ALA A 53 -5.13 12.64 -26.76
C ALA A 53 -5.31 14.15 -26.58
N ASN A 54 -4.20 14.87 -26.45
CA ASN A 54 -4.20 16.33 -26.33
C ASN A 54 -4.68 17.03 -27.61
N CYS A 55 -4.30 16.54 -28.79
CA CYS A 55 -4.76 17.11 -30.07
C CYS A 55 -6.27 16.93 -30.29
N TYR A 56 -6.85 15.88 -29.73
CA TYR A 56 -8.27 15.55 -29.89
C TYR A 56 -9.13 15.96 -28.68
N ASP A 57 -8.53 16.62 -27.69
CA ASP A 57 -9.17 16.99 -26.43
C ASP A 57 -9.85 15.79 -25.73
N ILE A 58 -9.22 14.62 -25.81
CA ILE A 58 -9.69 13.37 -25.20
C ILE A 58 -9.01 13.22 -23.85
N THR A 59 -9.80 13.06 -22.80
CA THR A 59 -9.24 12.74 -21.48
C THR A 59 -8.60 11.35 -21.49
N LEU A 60 -7.52 11.16 -20.73
CA LEU A 60 -6.90 9.82 -20.62
C LEU A 60 -7.88 8.77 -20.11
N ASN A 61 -8.93 9.20 -19.41
CA ASN A 61 -10.02 8.35 -18.95
C ASN A 61 -10.86 7.79 -20.13
N GLU A 62 -11.14 8.60 -21.14
CA GLU A 62 -11.79 8.16 -22.40
C GLU A 62 -10.92 7.20 -23.22
N LEU A 63 -9.59 7.23 -23.02
CA LEU A 63 -8.64 6.28 -23.61
C LEU A 63 -8.42 5.01 -22.76
N GLY A 64 -9.12 4.88 -21.63
CA GLY A 64 -8.96 3.76 -20.70
C GLY A 64 -7.68 3.80 -19.86
N LEU A 65 -7.05 4.98 -19.74
CA LEU A 65 -5.76 5.22 -19.08
C LEU A 65 -5.82 6.26 -17.94
N GLY A 66 -7.02 6.59 -17.44
CA GLY A 66 -7.20 7.56 -16.36
C GLY A 66 -6.83 7.00 -14.98
N SER A 67 -5.93 7.69 -14.27
CA SER A 67 -5.64 7.49 -12.84
C SER A 67 -6.51 8.41 -11.98
N VAL A 68 -6.87 7.86 -10.82
CA VAL A 68 -7.68 8.37 -9.70
C VAL A 68 -7.34 9.81 -9.28
N GLY A 69 -8.34 10.68 -9.22
CA GLY A 69 -8.30 11.98 -8.56
C GLY A 69 -9.42 12.91 -9.04
N ASP A 70 -10.41 13.15 -8.17
CA ASP A 70 -11.54 14.09 -8.27
C ASP A 70 -12.69 13.81 -9.26
N VAL A 71 -13.64 12.96 -8.83
CA VAL A 71 -15.09 13.09 -9.11
C VAL A 71 -15.89 12.59 -7.89
N PRO A 72 -17.01 13.24 -7.49
CA PRO A 72 -17.80 12.83 -6.33
C PRO A 72 -18.50 11.46 -6.52
N SER A 73 -18.66 10.77 -5.39
CA SER A 73 -19.26 9.46 -5.18
C SER A 73 -20.58 9.18 -5.93
N LYS A 74 -20.52 8.34 -6.98
CA LYS A 74 -21.42 7.19 -7.22
C LYS A 74 -20.92 6.46 -8.47
N ASP A 75 -20.82 5.15 -8.39
CA ASP A 75 -20.49 4.22 -9.50
C ASP A 75 -19.02 4.16 -9.96
N MET A 76 -18.09 4.15 -8.99
CA MET A 76 -16.75 3.58 -9.25
C MET A 76 -16.81 2.05 -9.17
N PRO A 77 -16.25 1.29 -10.14
CA PRO A 77 -15.92 -0.10 -9.90
C PRO A 77 -14.94 -0.15 -8.72
N SER A 78 -15.19 -1.05 -7.77
CA SER A 78 -14.44 -1.11 -6.50
C SER A 78 -12.93 -1.20 -6.76
N GLN A 79 -12.11 -0.68 -5.84
CA GLN A 79 -10.64 -0.83 -5.87
C GLN A 79 -10.21 -2.30 -6.07
N ASP A 80 -11.05 -3.25 -5.71
CA ASP A 80 -10.87 -4.69 -5.92
C ASP A 80 -10.83 -5.09 -7.40
N VAL A 81 -11.56 -4.39 -8.28
CA VAL A 81 -11.57 -4.63 -9.73
C VAL A 81 -10.25 -4.20 -10.36
N LEU A 82 -9.71 -3.04 -9.94
CA LEU A 82 -8.41 -2.56 -10.43
C LEU A 82 -7.26 -3.40 -9.87
N ARG A 83 -7.36 -3.84 -8.61
CA ARG A 83 -6.37 -4.71 -7.98
C ARG A 83 -6.37 -6.11 -8.61
N SER A 84 -7.54 -6.71 -8.83
CA SER A 84 -7.65 -8.01 -9.51
C SER A 84 -7.13 -7.96 -10.94
N GLN A 85 -7.42 -6.90 -11.71
CA GLN A 85 -6.86 -6.72 -13.05
C GLN A 85 -5.34 -6.54 -13.05
N PHE A 86 -4.78 -5.79 -12.09
CA PHE A 86 -3.33 -5.67 -11.92
C PHE A 86 -2.66 -6.98 -11.50
N LEU A 87 -3.30 -7.79 -10.65
CA LEU A 87 -2.77 -9.10 -10.23
C LEU A 87 -2.77 -10.11 -11.39
N ILE A 88 -3.79 -10.06 -12.26
CA ILE A 88 -3.83 -10.86 -13.51
C ILE A 88 -2.69 -10.42 -14.46
N LEU A 89 -2.47 -9.11 -14.63
CA LEU A 89 -1.34 -8.61 -15.42
C LEU A 89 0.03 -8.94 -14.81
N ALA A 90 0.11 -9.15 -13.49
CA ALA A 90 1.33 -9.55 -12.78
C ALA A 90 1.59 -11.06 -12.83
N GLY A 91 0.77 -11.85 -13.54
CA GLY A 91 0.97 -13.30 -13.69
C GLY A 91 0.56 -14.13 -12.48
N LEU A 92 -0.20 -13.56 -11.54
CA LEU A 92 -0.73 -14.28 -10.38
C LEU A 92 -2.01 -15.01 -10.76
N THR A 93 -1.87 -16.13 -11.49
CA THR A 93 -3.01 -16.99 -11.85
C THR A 93 -3.36 -17.90 -10.67
N VAL A 94 -4.18 -17.41 -9.74
CA VAL A 94 -4.79 -18.25 -8.71
C VAL A 94 -6.14 -18.74 -9.24
N PRO A 95 -6.40 -20.06 -9.27
CA PRO A 95 -7.71 -20.57 -9.71
C PRO A 95 -8.84 -20.06 -8.82
N GLN A 96 -9.95 -19.62 -9.43
CA GLN A 96 -11.10 -19.06 -8.70
C GLN A 96 -11.71 -20.06 -7.71
N TRP A 97 -11.73 -21.36 -8.04
CA TRP A 97 -12.21 -22.40 -7.15
C TRP A 97 -11.38 -22.52 -5.87
N ALA A 98 -10.07 -22.30 -5.95
CA ALA A 98 -9.18 -22.37 -4.80
C ALA A 98 -9.39 -21.17 -3.87
N LEU A 99 -9.63 -19.99 -4.44
CA LEU A 99 -10.03 -18.80 -3.68
C LEU A 99 -11.37 -19.01 -2.98
N ALA A 100 -12.37 -19.55 -3.69
CA ALA A 100 -13.67 -19.87 -3.11
C ALA A 100 -13.55 -20.88 -1.95
N ALA A 101 -12.78 -21.96 -2.13
CA ALA A 101 -12.55 -22.95 -1.09
C ALA A 101 -11.86 -22.37 0.17
N LEU A 102 -10.95 -21.41 -0.01
CA LEU A 102 -10.34 -20.70 1.12
C LEU A 102 -11.33 -19.74 1.80
N ASP A 103 -12.15 -19.02 1.03
CA ASP A 103 -13.21 -18.17 1.57
C ASP A 103 -14.22 -19.01 2.37
N ASP A 104 -14.62 -20.18 1.87
CA ASP A 104 -15.50 -21.13 2.55
C ASP A 104 -14.85 -21.72 3.81
N ALA A 105 -13.57 -22.09 3.76
CA ALA A 105 -12.82 -22.59 4.92
C ALA A 105 -12.71 -21.55 6.05
N LEU A 106 -12.70 -20.28 5.69
CA LEU A 106 -12.77 -19.17 6.66
C LEU A 106 -14.19 -18.96 7.22
N ILE A 107 -15.20 -19.69 6.77
CA ILE A 107 -16.54 -19.71 7.38
C ILE A 107 -16.70 -21.03 8.14
N VAL A 108 -16.58 -22.15 7.43
CA VAL A 108 -16.69 -23.51 7.95
C VAL A 108 -15.42 -24.28 7.59
N LEU A 109 -14.67 -24.72 8.60
CA LEU A 109 -13.44 -25.46 8.36
C LEU A 109 -13.75 -26.82 7.69
N PRO A 110 -13.02 -27.21 6.63
CA PRO A 110 -13.17 -28.52 6.02
C PRO A 110 -12.64 -29.62 6.95
N PRO A 111 -12.96 -30.90 6.70
CA PRO A 111 -12.26 -32.00 7.35
C PRO A 111 -10.76 -31.95 7.03
N THR A 112 -9.94 -32.35 7.99
CA THR A 112 -8.50 -32.41 7.82
C THR A 112 -8.08 -33.64 7.03
N ASN A 113 -7.05 -33.48 6.20
CA ASN A 113 -6.41 -34.62 5.56
C ASN A 113 -5.12 -34.97 6.30
N GLY A 114 -5.03 -36.23 6.76
CA GLY A 114 -3.83 -36.79 7.39
C GLY A 114 -3.58 -36.35 8.85
N PRO A 115 -2.36 -36.56 9.37
CA PRO A 115 -2.04 -36.37 10.79
C PRO A 115 -2.09 -34.90 11.25
N VAL A 116 -2.56 -34.68 12.49
CA VAL A 116 -2.81 -33.35 13.08
C VAL A 116 -1.99 -33.09 14.35
N SER A 117 -0.80 -33.68 14.44
CA SER A 117 0.12 -33.40 15.56
C SER A 117 0.70 -31.98 15.44
N GLY A 118 1.18 -31.41 16.55
CA GLY A 118 1.81 -30.08 16.53
C GLY A 118 3.04 -30.01 15.61
N GLY A 119 3.79 -31.10 15.51
CA GLY A 119 4.91 -31.22 14.56
C GLY A 119 4.46 -31.20 13.10
N ASP A 120 3.32 -31.83 12.80
CA ASP A 120 2.74 -31.82 11.44
C ASP A 120 2.23 -30.44 11.05
N VAL A 121 1.49 -29.77 11.93
CA VAL A 121 0.99 -28.41 11.67
C VAL A 121 2.16 -27.44 11.47
N THR A 122 3.19 -27.53 12.31
CA THR A 122 4.41 -26.72 12.18
C THR A 122 5.10 -26.92 10.84
N ARG A 123 5.23 -28.18 10.39
CA ARG A 123 5.81 -28.53 9.09
C ARG A 123 4.97 -28.01 7.92
N ARG A 124 3.63 -28.15 7.99
CA ARG A 124 2.71 -27.61 6.96
C ARG A 124 2.78 -26.08 6.90
N LEU A 125 2.84 -25.41 8.05
CA LEU A 125 3.02 -23.96 8.15
C LEU A 125 4.34 -23.50 7.53
N ALA A 126 5.46 -24.19 7.82
CA ALA A 126 6.76 -23.90 7.23
C ALA A 126 6.75 -24.08 5.69
N ALA A 127 6.11 -25.15 5.19
CA ALA A 127 5.93 -25.35 3.76
C ALA A 127 5.06 -24.24 3.12
N GLY A 128 3.96 -23.86 3.78
CA GLY A 128 3.11 -22.75 3.34
C GLY A 128 3.86 -21.42 3.29
N ARG A 129 4.70 -21.14 4.29
CA ARG A 129 5.58 -19.96 4.30
C ARG A 129 6.53 -19.99 3.11
N ALA A 130 7.21 -21.12 2.86
CA ALA A 130 8.08 -21.25 1.70
C ALA A 130 7.33 -21.01 0.37
N LEU A 131 6.06 -21.43 0.25
CA LEU A 131 5.25 -21.12 -0.93
C LEU A 131 4.96 -19.62 -1.06
N PHE A 132 4.62 -18.94 0.04
CA PHE A 132 4.39 -17.49 0.06
C PHE A 132 5.65 -16.73 -0.37
N ASP A 133 6.80 -17.17 0.16
CA ASP A 133 8.09 -16.56 -0.02
C ASP A 133 8.60 -16.72 -1.47
N ASN A 134 8.31 -17.85 -2.11
CA ASN A 134 8.68 -18.11 -3.50
C ASN A 134 7.62 -17.65 -4.51
N ASP A 135 6.69 -16.79 -4.09
CA ASP A 135 5.57 -16.28 -4.89
C ASP A 135 4.67 -17.36 -5.52
N ARG A 136 4.61 -18.55 -4.91
CA ARG A 136 3.79 -19.70 -5.34
C ARG A 136 2.36 -19.63 -4.79
N HIS A 137 1.73 -18.47 -4.92
CA HIS A 137 0.44 -18.14 -4.28
C HIS A 137 -0.69 -19.10 -4.67
N GLY A 138 -0.73 -19.60 -5.91
CA GLY A 138 -1.75 -20.58 -6.33
C GLY A 138 -1.68 -21.91 -5.56
N GLN A 139 -0.45 -22.40 -5.30
CA GLN A 139 -0.25 -23.61 -4.50
C GLN A 139 -0.55 -23.34 -3.03
N LEU A 140 -0.15 -22.18 -2.53
CA LEU A 140 -0.43 -21.78 -1.15
C LEU A 140 -1.94 -21.69 -0.88
N VAL A 141 -2.70 -21.00 -1.74
CA VAL A 141 -4.16 -20.86 -1.59
C VAL A 141 -4.84 -22.23 -1.58
N THR A 142 -4.35 -23.18 -2.39
CA THR A 142 -4.87 -24.55 -2.40
C THR A 142 -4.58 -25.30 -1.10
N ALA A 143 -3.45 -25.03 -0.44
CA ALA A 143 -3.02 -25.71 0.79
C ALA A 143 -3.60 -25.10 2.07
N LEU A 144 -3.97 -23.82 2.05
CA LEU A 144 -4.43 -23.08 3.24
C LEU A 144 -5.67 -23.69 3.91
N PRO A 145 -6.74 -24.13 3.21
CA PRO A 145 -7.92 -24.72 3.86
C PRO A 145 -7.58 -25.89 4.80
N ASP A 146 -6.77 -26.83 4.32
CA ASP A 146 -6.33 -28.00 5.09
C ASP A 146 -5.38 -27.63 6.24
N LEU A 147 -4.48 -26.67 6.01
CA LEU A 147 -3.60 -26.14 7.08
C LEU A 147 -4.42 -25.50 8.21
N LEU A 148 -5.41 -24.65 7.88
CA LEU A 148 -6.25 -23.98 8.87
C LEU A 148 -7.08 -25.00 9.67
N ALA A 149 -7.66 -25.99 8.99
CA ALA A 149 -8.40 -27.06 9.66
C ALA A 149 -7.49 -27.87 10.61
N ALA A 150 -6.29 -28.27 10.16
CA ALA A 150 -5.35 -29.03 10.97
C ALA A 150 -4.86 -28.24 12.19
N ALA A 151 -4.59 -26.95 12.02
CA ALA A 151 -4.16 -26.09 13.10
C ALA A 151 -5.25 -25.89 14.15
N HIS A 152 -6.50 -25.70 13.73
CA HIS A 152 -7.62 -25.52 14.65
C HIS A 152 -7.91 -26.80 15.43
N LEU A 153 -7.99 -27.94 14.74
CA LEU A 153 -8.24 -29.23 15.38
C LEU A 153 -7.14 -29.59 16.39
N HIS A 154 -5.87 -29.28 16.07
CA HIS A 154 -4.76 -29.46 17.01
C HIS A 154 -4.88 -28.54 18.23
N ALA A 155 -5.20 -27.26 18.00
CA ALA A 155 -5.32 -26.27 19.07
C ALA A 155 -6.49 -26.58 20.01
N GLU A 156 -7.66 -26.93 19.49
CA GLU A 156 -8.82 -27.32 20.30
C GLU A 156 -8.61 -28.63 21.05
N GLY A 157 -7.99 -29.63 20.39
CA GLY A 157 -7.76 -30.94 20.99
C GLY A 157 -6.73 -30.93 22.13
N THR A 158 -5.79 -29.97 22.14
CA THR A 158 -4.77 -29.85 23.19
C THR A 158 -5.07 -28.72 24.18
N ASP A 159 -5.75 -27.66 23.73
CA ASP A 159 -6.00 -26.38 24.42
C ASP A 159 -4.75 -25.76 25.06
N LEU A 160 -3.57 -26.04 24.50
CA LEU A 160 -2.31 -25.47 24.99
C LEU A 160 -2.05 -24.10 24.35
N PRO A 161 -1.50 -23.12 25.11
CA PRO A 161 -1.08 -21.83 24.56
C PRO A 161 -0.14 -21.94 23.35
N SER A 162 0.73 -22.95 23.32
CA SER A 162 1.65 -23.21 22.21
C SER A 162 0.93 -23.66 20.94
N ALA A 163 -0.14 -24.46 21.06
CA ALA A 163 -0.93 -24.89 19.92
C ALA A 163 -1.76 -23.74 19.33
N TRP A 164 -2.34 -22.90 20.20
CA TRP A 164 -3.01 -21.67 19.79
C TRP A 164 -2.06 -20.64 19.12
N ALA A 165 -0.79 -20.59 19.53
CA ALA A 165 0.22 -19.76 18.86
C ALA A 165 0.51 -20.23 17.42
N ILE A 166 0.58 -21.54 17.20
CA ILE A 166 0.71 -22.12 15.86
C ILE A 166 -0.55 -21.82 15.03
N CYS A 167 -1.74 -21.95 15.62
CA CYS A 167 -3.00 -21.61 14.96
C CYS A 167 -3.05 -20.13 14.53
N SER A 168 -2.66 -19.20 15.41
CA SER A 168 -2.52 -17.78 15.08
C SER A 168 -1.61 -17.58 13.87
N SER A 169 -0.44 -18.22 13.88
CA SER A 169 0.55 -18.11 12.80
C SER A 169 0.02 -18.62 11.45
N CYS A 170 -0.83 -19.65 11.46
CA CYS A 170 -1.49 -20.16 10.25
C CYS A 170 -2.48 -19.14 9.68
N TYR A 171 -3.28 -18.51 10.54
CA TYR A 171 -4.20 -17.44 10.13
C TYR A 171 -3.47 -16.16 9.70
N GLU A 172 -2.31 -15.84 10.29
CA GLU A 172 -1.45 -14.75 9.82
C GLU A 172 -0.93 -15.00 8.40
N LEU A 173 -0.48 -16.22 8.10
CA LEU A 173 -0.09 -16.61 6.74
C LEU A 173 -1.26 -16.50 5.75
N ALA A 174 -2.45 -16.97 6.14
CA ALA A 174 -3.66 -16.82 5.33
C ALA A 174 -3.98 -15.33 5.08
N THR A 175 -3.88 -14.50 6.12
CA THR A 175 -4.14 -13.06 6.02
C THR A 175 -3.17 -12.37 5.07
N HIS A 176 -1.87 -12.63 5.19
CA HIS A 176 -0.88 -12.07 4.27
C HIS A 176 -1.15 -12.48 2.83
N THR A 177 -1.51 -13.74 2.60
CA THR A 177 -1.83 -14.28 1.28
C THR A 177 -3.05 -13.59 0.69
N LEU A 178 -4.15 -13.54 1.44
CA LEU A 178 -5.40 -12.91 1.02
C LEU A 178 -5.25 -11.39 0.81
N ALA A 179 -4.53 -10.71 1.70
CA ALA A 179 -4.23 -9.29 1.56
C ALA A 179 -3.38 -9.04 0.31
N LYS A 180 -2.35 -9.86 0.04
CA LYS A 180 -1.54 -9.77 -1.18
C LYS A 180 -2.39 -9.95 -2.44
N LEU A 181 -3.35 -10.89 -2.40
CA LEU A 181 -4.30 -11.15 -3.48
C LEU A 181 -5.49 -10.18 -3.55
N GLY A 182 -5.57 -9.20 -2.64
CA GLY A 182 -6.67 -8.22 -2.62
C GLY A 182 -8.03 -8.81 -2.30
N ARG A 183 -8.08 -9.89 -1.50
CA ARG A 183 -9.33 -10.56 -1.11
C ARG A 183 -9.90 -9.92 0.16
N PRO A 184 -11.21 -9.58 0.20
CA PRO A 184 -11.83 -8.96 1.37
C PRO A 184 -11.85 -9.89 2.60
N SER A 185 -11.84 -11.21 2.37
CA SER A 185 -11.75 -12.25 3.41
C SER A 185 -10.48 -12.19 4.26
N CYS A 186 -9.47 -11.40 3.86
CA CYS A 186 -8.30 -11.13 4.69
C CYS A 186 -8.66 -10.53 6.07
N LEU A 187 -9.74 -9.76 6.17
CA LEU A 187 -10.22 -9.23 7.46
C LEU A 187 -10.66 -10.35 8.41
N MET A 188 -11.38 -11.35 7.90
CA MET A 188 -11.84 -12.48 8.70
C MET A 188 -10.69 -13.40 9.12
N ALA A 189 -9.71 -13.62 8.23
CA ALA A 189 -8.48 -14.32 8.60
C ALA A 189 -7.69 -13.57 9.68
N ALA A 190 -7.61 -12.23 9.61
CA ALA A 190 -6.93 -11.40 10.61
C ALA A 190 -7.63 -11.48 11.97
N ASP A 191 -8.96 -11.41 11.98
CA ASP A 191 -9.76 -11.54 13.20
C ASP A 191 -9.54 -12.91 13.86
N ARG A 192 -9.56 -14.00 13.08
CA ARG A 192 -9.26 -15.34 13.58
C ARG A 192 -7.83 -15.51 14.08
N ALA A 193 -6.86 -14.84 13.46
CA ALA A 193 -5.49 -14.76 13.99
C ALA A 193 -5.47 -14.09 15.37
N THR A 194 -6.09 -12.92 15.52
CA THR A 194 -6.19 -12.21 16.80
C THR A 194 -6.94 -13.03 17.86
N ALA A 195 -8.04 -13.69 17.50
CA ALA A 195 -8.78 -14.56 18.41
C ALA A 195 -7.90 -15.73 18.91
N SER A 196 -7.14 -16.38 18.02
CA SER A 196 -6.21 -17.45 18.37
C SER A 196 -5.05 -16.93 19.24
N ALA A 197 -4.48 -15.77 18.90
CA ALA A 197 -3.40 -15.14 19.68
C ALA A 197 -3.82 -14.80 21.11
N ARG A 198 -5.06 -14.38 21.33
CA ARG A 198 -5.59 -14.08 22.67
C ARG A 198 -5.63 -15.31 23.58
N ARG A 199 -5.75 -16.52 23.03
CA ARG A 199 -5.71 -17.77 23.81
C ARG A 199 -4.33 -18.07 24.39
N THR A 200 -3.28 -17.40 23.93
CA THR A 200 -1.91 -17.68 24.36
C THR A 200 -1.41 -16.75 25.46
N GLU A 201 -2.09 -15.62 25.69
CA GLU A 201 -1.69 -14.52 26.59
C GLU A 201 -0.24 -14.03 26.38
N SER A 202 0.35 -14.30 25.21
CA SER A 202 1.74 -13.98 24.91
C SER A 202 1.82 -12.61 24.25
N PRO A 203 2.55 -11.63 24.83
CA PRO A 203 2.72 -10.31 24.21
C PRO A 203 3.32 -10.39 22.80
N VAL A 204 4.20 -11.37 22.55
CA VAL A 204 4.84 -11.60 21.24
C VAL A 204 3.81 -12.05 20.21
N VAL A 205 2.99 -13.06 20.52
CA VAL A 205 1.97 -13.59 19.60
C VAL A 205 0.88 -12.55 19.34
N LEU A 206 0.45 -11.83 20.39
CA LEU A 206 -0.50 -10.74 20.26
C LEU A 206 0.00 -9.64 19.33
N ALA A 207 1.27 -9.24 19.47
CA ALA A 207 1.85 -8.22 18.61
C ALA A 207 2.02 -8.66 17.15
N LEU A 208 2.35 -9.93 16.89
CA LEU A 208 2.37 -10.48 15.54
C LEU A 208 0.98 -10.41 14.89
N SER A 209 -0.07 -10.81 15.63
CA SER A 209 -1.45 -10.70 15.13
C SER A 209 -1.86 -9.23 14.89
N ALA A 210 -1.46 -8.31 15.78
CA ALA A 210 -1.72 -6.89 15.64
C ALA A 210 -1.03 -6.29 14.41
N HIS A 211 0.20 -6.73 14.10
CA HIS A 211 0.92 -6.35 12.89
C HIS A 211 0.12 -6.64 11.63
N VAL A 212 -0.35 -7.87 11.53
CA VAL A 212 -1.11 -8.35 10.37
C VAL A 212 -2.46 -7.64 10.26
N LEU A 213 -3.16 -7.46 11.38
CA LEU A 213 -4.40 -6.67 11.42
C LEU A 213 -4.16 -5.23 10.95
N SER A 214 -3.06 -4.60 11.36
CA SER A 214 -2.69 -3.25 10.92
C SER A 214 -2.45 -3.16 9.42
N ILE A 215 -1.82 -4.17 8.81
CA ILE A 215 -1.67 -4.23 7.34
C ILE A 215 -3.04 -4.20 6.67
N VAL A 216 -3.97 -5.04 7.13
CA VAL A 216 -5.31 -5.12 6.56
C VAL A 216 -6.08 -3.81 6.75
N LEU A 217 -6.03 -3.22 7.94
CA LEU A 217 -6.67 -1.94 8.23
C LEU A 217 -6.15 -0.80 7.34
N ARG A 218 -4.83 -0.72 7.14
CA ARG A 218 -4.21 0.25 6.21
C ARG A 218 -4.70 0.07 4.77
N GLN A 219 -4.81 -1.17 4.30
CA GLN A 219 -5.32 -1.46 2.96
C GLN A 219 -6.81 -1.13 2.77
N ASN A 220 -7.57 -1.03 3.88
CA ASN A 220 -8.99 -0.66 3.90
C ASN A 220 -9.21 0.82 4.26
N ASN A 221 -8.21 1.69 4.07
CA ASN A 221 -8.27 3.13 4.36
C ASN A 221 -8.58 3.46 5.84
N ARG A 222 -8.20 2.59 6.78
CA ARG A 222 -8.37 2.78 8.23
C ARG A 222 -7.02 3.00 8.93
N ALA A 223 -6.19 3.87 8.37
CA ALA A 223 -4.82 4.11 8.82
C ALA A 223 -4.71 4.53 10.30
N ALA A 224 -5.58 5.43 10.77
CA ALA A 224 -5.61 5.86 12.18
C ALA A 224 -5.93 4.70 13.14
N LEU A 225 -6.87 3.82 12.79
CA LEU A 225 -7.16 2.63 13.60
C LEU A 225 -5.99 1.64 13.55
N ALA A 226 -5.36 1.47 12.38
CA ALA A 226 -4.19 0.65 12.20
C ALA A 226 -3.01 1.11 13.07
N GLN A 227 -2.83 2.42 13.23
CA GLN A 227 -1.82 3.02 14.09
C GLN A 227 -2.11 2.73 15.57
N ARG A 228 -3.35 2.95 16.04
CA ARG A 228 -3.75 2.65 17.43
C ARG A 228 -3.46 1.19 17.81
N VAL A 229 -3.90 0.25 16.98
CA VAL A 229 -3.68 -1.19 17.20
C VAL A 229 -2.19 -1.53 17.36
N ILE A 230 -1.31 -0.90 16.58
CA ILE A 230 0.14 -1.14 16.69
C ILE A 230 0.76 -0.43 17.88
N LEU A 231 0.31 0.79 18.22
CA LEU A 231 0.79 1.47 19.41
C LEU A 231 0.43 0.70 20.69
N ASP A 232 -0.77 0.09 20.74
CA ASP A 232 -1.15 -0.78 21.84
C ASP A 232 -0.25 -2.02 21.93
N ALA A 233 0.09 -2.64 20.80
CA ALA A 233 1.03 -3.75 20.73
C ALA A 233 2.45 -3.33 21.16
N ILE A 234 2.92 -2.15 20.73
CA ILE A 234 4.21 -1.57 21.15
C ILE A 234 4.26 -1.44 22.67
N ASN A 235 3.23 -0.84 23.27
CA ASN A 235 3.14 -0.67 24.72
C ASN A 235 3.15 -2.02 25.45
N ALA A 236 2.46 -3.03 24.90
CA ALA A 236 2.42 -4.37 25.48
C ALA A 236 3.79 -5.07 25.42
N ILE A 237 4.51 -4.99 24.30
CA ILE A 237 5.87 -5.53 24.18
C ILE A 237 6.84 -4.78 25.10
N GLN A 238 6.77 -3.44 25.17
CA GLN A 238 7.67 -2.67 26.03
C GLN A 238 7.55 -3.06 27.52
N LYS A 239 6.35 -3.44 27.98
CA LYS A 239 6.12 -3.93 29.34
C LYS A 239 6.84 -5.24 29.67
N THR A 240 7.27 -6.02 28.67
CA THR A 240 8.11 -7.21 28.92
C THR A 240 9.55 -6.84 29.32
N GLY A 241 9.93 -5.57 29.19
CA GLY A 241 11.29 -5.10 29.39
C GLY A 241 12.21 -5.38 28.20
N LEU A 242 11.67 -5.88 27.07
CA LEU A 242 12.45 -6.19 25.87
C LEU A 242 13.64 -7.13 26.15
N ALA A 243 13.42 -8.11 27.03
CA ALA A 243 14.48 -8.91 27.63
C ALA A 243 15.16 -9.83 26.60
N ASN A 244 14.39 -10.41 25.68
CA ASN A 244 14.91 -11.32 24.66
C ASN A 244 15.08 -10.64 23.28
N PRO A 245 15.94 -11.20 22.40
CA PRO A 245 16.16 -10.65 21.06
C PRO A 245 14.91 -10.59 20.17
N ASP A 246 14.01 -11.57 20.30
CA ASP A 246 12.79 -11.64 19.48
C ASP A 246 11.83 -10.49 19.79
N GLU A 247 11.65 -10.14 21.06
CA GLU A 247 10.87 -8.96 21.50
C GLU A 247 11.47 -7.66 20.95
N ARG A 248 12.80 -7.53 20.95
CA ARG A 248 13.47 -6.34 20.39
C ARG A 248 13.28 -6.25 18.87
N ILE A 249 13.40 -7.37 18.17
CA ILE A 249 13.14 -7.45 16.72
C ILE A 249 11.70 -7.04 16.41
N LEU A 250 10.74 -7.60 17.15
CA LEU A 250 9.34 -7.33 16.96
C LEU A 250 8.99 -5.87 17.29
N PHE A 251 9.60 -5.31 18.33
CA PHE A 251 9.47 -3.89 18.68
C PHE A 251 9.89 -2.97 17.52
N VAL A 252 11.04 -3.22 16.88
CA VAL A 252 11.47 -2.46 15.70
C VAL A 252 10.45 -2.62 14.56
N GLN A 253 9.97 -3.83 14.29
CA GLN A 253 8.98 -4.08 13.24
C GLN A 253 7.67 -3.33 13.51
N MET A 254 7.22 -3.27 14.77
CA MET A 254 6.02 -2.53 15.14
C MET A 254 6.21 -1.03 14.97
N LEU A 255 7.37 -0.47 15.36
CA LEU A 255 7.67 0.94 15.13
C LEU A 255 7.65 1.30 13.64
N CYS A 256 8.25 0.47 12.78
CA CYS A 256 8.18 0.65 11.32
C CYS A 256 6.74 0.62 10.80
N SER A 257 5.92 -0.33 11.26
CA SER A 257 4.51 -0.42 10.88
C SER A 257 3.69 0.78 11.37
N ALA A 258 3.95 1.27 12.59
CA ALA A 258 3.30 2.44 13.17
C ALA A 258 3.67 3.71 12.40
N ALA A 259 4.95 3.89 12.05
CA ALA A 259 5.41 5.02 11.25
C ALA A 259 4.71 5.06 9.88
N TYR A 260 4.57 3.90 9.23
CA TYR A 260 3.87 3.79 7.97
C TYR A 260 2.37 4.09 8.10
N ALA A 261 1.71 3.60 9.16
CA ALA A 261 0.31 3.93 9.45
C ALA A 261 0.12 5.43 9.71
N ALA A 262 1.02 6.07 10.46
CA ALA A 262 1.01 7.51 10.73
C ALA A 262 1.13 8.32 9.43
N ALA A 263 2.04 7.92 8.53
CA ALA A 263 2.21 8.58 7.24
C ALA A 263 0.94 8.49 6.37
N GLN A 264 0.29 7.31 6.33
CA GLN A 264 -0.99 7.14 5.63
C GLN A 264 -2.15 7.93 6.26
N ALA A 265 -2.08 8.20 7.56
CA ALA A 265 -3.04 9.05 8.26
C ALA A 265 -2.78 10.56 8.07
N GLY A 266 -1.70 10.94 7.36
CA GLY A 266 -1.31 12.35 7.18
C GLY A 266 -0.53 12.94 8.37
N GLU A 267 -0.19 12.13 9.38
CA GLU A 267 0.54 12.56 10.58
C GLU A 267 2.05 12.58 10.35
N ARG A 268 2.51 13.58 9.58
CA ARG A 268 3.90 13.69 9.14
C ARG A 268 4.91 13.62 10.28
N ASP A 269 4.75 14.47 11.30
CA ASP A 269 5.73 14.58 12.38
C ASP A 269 5.80 13.28 13.18
N ARG A 270 4.63 12.67 13.45
CA ARG A 270 4.54 11.39 14.15
C ARG A 270 5.22 10.26 13.38
N ALA A 271 5.06 10.21 12.05
CA ALA A 271 5.72 9.23 11.20
C ALA A 271 7.26 9.35 11.26
N LEU A 272 7.78 10.58 11.28
CA LEU A 272 9.22 10.85 11.38
C LEU A 272 9.77 10.48 12.76
N GLU A 273 9.05 10.80 13.84
CA GLU A 273 9.41 10.40 15.21
C GLU A 273 9.54 8.88 15.36
N LEU A 274 8.50 8.15 14.93
CA LEU A 274 8.45 6.69 15.01
C LEU A 274 9.54 6.02 14.18
N THR A 275 9.86 6.58 13.01
CA THR A 275 10.97 6.08 12.17
C THR A 275 12.32 6.34 12.83
N ALA A 276 12.53 7.51 13.43
CA ALA A 276 13.76 7.80 14.15
C ALA A 276 13.93 6.88 15.37
N GLU A 277 12.84 6.51 16.04
CA GLU A 277 12.85 5.52 17.11
C GLU A 277 13.17 4.12 16.61
N ALA A 278 12.57 3.68 15.50
CA ALA A 278 12.88 2.40 14.86
C ALA A 278 14.38 2.32 14.53
N ASP A 279 14.97 3.41 14.02
CA ASP A 279 16.39 3.49 13.71
C ASP A 279 17.29 3.38 14.95
N ARG A 280 16.91 4.03 16.05
CA ARG A 280 17.63 3.89 17.33
C ARG A 280 17.57 2.45 17.82
N ALA A 281 16.39 1.86 17.83
CA ALA A 281 16.17 0.49 18.31
C ALA A 281 16.88 -0.55 17.43
N MET A 282 16.90 -0.38 16.10
CA MET A 282 17.62 -1.25 15.17
C MET A 282 19.13 -1.27 15.42
N ARG A 283 19.74 -0.13 15.78
CA ARG A 283 21.19 -0.07 16.11
C ARG A 283 21.56 -0.84 17.37
N LEU A 284 20.59 -1.14 18.23
CA LEU A 284 20.79 -1.90 19.46
C LEU A 284 20.58 -3.42 19.26
N LEU A 285 20.13 -3.84 18.07
CA LEU A 285 20.02 -5.27 17.75
C LEU A 285 21.41 -5.87 17.48
N PRO A 286 21.66 -7.12 17.91
CA PRO A 286 22.91 -7.80 17.61
C PRO A 286 23.07 -7.99 16.10
N ALA A 287 24.31 -7.87 15.60
CA ALA A 287 24.64 -7.90 14.17
C ALA A 287 24.26 -9.22 13.47
N ARG A 288 24.13 -10.31 14.25
CA ARG A 288 23.50 -11.57 13.84
C ARG A 288 22.68 -12.07 15.02
N PRO A 289 21.40 -12.39 14.84
CA PRO A 289 20.76 -13.28 15.80
C PRO A 289 21.45 -14.66 15.66
N ASP A 290 22.04 -15.16 16.74
CA ASP A 290 22.72 -16.49 16.78
C ASP A 290 21.75 -17.67 16.52
N ARG A 291 20.46 -17.37 16.34
CA ARG A 291 19.38 -18.32 16.12
C ARG A 291 18.48 -17.79 14.99
N PRO A 292 17.95 -18.64 14.08
CA PRO A 292 16.81 -18.22 13.27
C PRO A 292 15.71 -17.73 14.21
N ALA A 293 15.16 -16.54 13.94
CA ALA A 293 14.20 -15.88 14.82
C ALA A 293 13.06 -16.84 15.18
N THR A 294 12.84 -16.98 16.49
CA THR A 294 11.66 -17.51 17.19
C THR A 294 11.01 -18.84 16.74
N PRO A 295 10.55 -19.71 17.68
CA PRO A 295 9.69 -20.87 17.36
C PRO A 295 8.31 -20.50 16.79
N VAL A 296 7.94 -19.21 16.83
CA VAL A 296 6.78 -18.64 16.16
C VAL A 296 7.31 -18.04 14.86
N ASN A 297 6.96 -18.62 13.71
CA ASN A 297 7.44 -18.33 12.34
C ASN A 297 7.16 -16.88 11.86
N ALA A 298 7.56 -15.89 12.64
CA ALA A 298 7.52 -14.49 12.35
C ALA A 298 8.52 -14.19 11.23
N THR A 299 8.11 -13.33 10.29
CA THR A 299 9.00 -12.87 9.23
C THR A 299 10.22 -12.22 9.90
N VAL A 300 11.42 -12.74 9.67
CA VAL A 300 12.66 -12.17 10.20
C VAL A 300 12.75 -10.72 9.73
N LEU A 301 12.72 -9.77 10.66
CA LEU A 301 12.95 -8.37 10.34
C LEU A 301 14.38 -8.21 9.82
N THR A 302 14.51 -7.84 8.55
CA THR A 302 15.82 -7.57 7.94
C THR A 302 16.09 -6.07 7.85
N PRO A 303 17.36 -5.62 7.81
CA PRO A 303 17.69 -4.24 7.49
C PRO A 303 17.06 -3.78 6.17
N ALA A 304 16.93 -4.67 5.19
CA ALA A 304 16.24 -4.41 3.94
C ALA A 304 14.76 -4.08 4.15
N GLN A 305 14.06 -4.86 4.98
CA GLN A 305 12.65 -4.60 5.30
C GLN A 305 12.45 -3.26 6.03
N VAL A 306 13.33 -2.90 6.97
CA VAL A 306 13.30 -1.58 7.62
C VAL A 306 13.43 -0.45 6.59
N GLN A 307 14.36 -0.60 5.63
CA GLN A 307 14.52 0.39 4.55
C GLN A 307 13.30 0.43 3.61
N LEU A 308 12.64 -0.70 3.33
CA LEU A 308 11.40 -0.74 2.55
C LEU A 308 10.25 0.00 3.24
N TYR A 309 10.14 -0.10 4.57
CA TYR A 309 9.19 0.70 5.35
C TYR A 309 9.46 2.19 5.21
N LYS A 310 10.74 2.61 5.28
CA LYS A 310 11.12 4.01 5.11
C LYS A 310 10.77 4.55 3.72
N VAL A 311 11.09 3.80 2.67
CA VAL A 311 10.73 4.17 1.29
C VAL A 311 9.21 4.34 1.17
N SER A 312 8.46 3.35 1.66
CA SER A 312 6.99 3.37 1.60
C SER A 312 6.41 4.55 2.37
N MET A 313 6.88 4.79 3.59
CA MET A 313 6.48 5.93 4.40
C MET A 313 6.79 7.28 3.71
N GLN A 314 8.00 7.47 3.18
CA GLN A 314 8.35 8.73 2.52
C GLN A 314 7.53 8.97 1.24
N CYS A 315 7.10 7.91 0.55
CA CYS A 315 6.19 8.03 -0.58
C CYS A 315 4.79 8.51 -0.14
N GLU A 316 4.23 7.95 0.93
CA GLU A 316 2.94 8.43 1.47
C GLU A 316 3.02 9.89 1.93
N LEU A 317 4.18 10.32 2.46
CA LEU A 317 4.42 11.71 2.85
C LEU A 317 4.69 12.66 1.66
N GLY A 318 4.66 12.17 0.41
CA GLY A 318 4.95 12.97 -0.79
C GLY A 318 6.41 13.42 -0.92
N ASN A 319 7.34 12.82 -0.17
CA ASN A 319 8.75 13.19 -0.15
C ASN A 319 9.60 12.29 -1.07
N SER A 320 9.45 12.48 -2.38
CA SER A 320 10.14 11.68 -3.41
C SER A 320 11.66 11.66 -3.25
N ALA A 321 12.28 12.77 -2.85
CA ALA A 321 13.73 12.85 -2.65
C ALA A 321 14.21 11.97 -1.49
N ALA A 322 13.53 12.04 -0.34
CA ALA A 322 13.85 11.18 0.80
C ALA A 322 13.54 9.70 0.51
N ALA A 323 12.49 9.40 -0.26
CA ALA A 323 12.19 8.05 -0.69
C ALA A 323 13.30 7.45 -1.57
N LEU A 324 13.85 8.22 -2.53
CA LEU A 324 14.97 7.79 -3.36
C LEU A 324 16.25 7.60 -2.56
N ASN A 325 16.55 8.52 -1.63
CA ASN A 325 17.71 8.38 -0.74
C ASN A 325 17.62 7.11 0.12
N ALA A 326 16.44 6.83 0.69
CA ALA A 326 16.22 5.58 1.44
C ALA A 326 16.37 4.34 0.54
N ALA A 327 15.91 4.41 -0.72
CA ALA A 327 16.00 3.30 -1.66
C ALA A 327 17.45 2.97 -2.07
N GLN A 328 18.35 3.95 -2.14
CA GLN A 328 19.78 3.69 -2.36
C GLN A 328 20.39 2.81 -1.26
N GLY A 329 19.86 2.92 -0.03
CA GLY A 329 20.23 2.03 1.07
C GLY A 329 19.83 0.57 0.83
N VAL A 330 18.76 0.32 0.08
CA VAL A 330 18.31 -1.04 -0.29
C VAL A 330 19.23 -1.66 -1.34
N ASP A 331 19.65 -0.89 -2.34
CA ASP A 331 20.53 -1.35 -3.43
C ASP A 331 21.96 -1.69 -2.95
N ARG A 332 22.38 -1.08 -1.83
CA ARG A 332 23.68 -1.31 -1.19
C ARG A 332 23.69 -2.50 -0.23
N LEU A 333 22.53 -3.06 0.11
CA LEU A 333 22.48 -4.26 0.93
C LEU A 333 22.91 -5.45 0.05
N PRO A 334 23.72 -6.39 0.59
CA PRO A 334 24.05 -7.61 -0.12
C PRO A 334 22.75 -8.23 -0.62
N VAL A 335 22.68 -8.55 -1.93
CA VAL A 335 21.58 -9.36 -2.46
C VAL A 335 21.62 -10.64 -1.64
N PRO A 336 20.63 -10.90 -0.78
CA PRO A 336 20.66 -12.15 -0.07
C PRO A 336 20.45 -13.26 -1.11
N ASP A 337 21.04 -14.43 -0.86
CA ASP A 337 20.65 -15.67 -1.52
C ASP A 337 19.12 -15.73 -1.66
N HIS A 338 18.62 -16.32 -2.74
CA HIS A 338 17.27 -16.26 -3.32
C HIS A 338 16.10 -16.64 -2.38
N ARG A 339 16.39 -16.79 -1.09
CA ARG A 339 15.58 -17.25 0.04
C ARG A 339 14.99 -16.14 0.91
N THR A 340 15.32 -14.86 0.71
CA THR A 340 14.57 -13.78 1.37
C THR A 340 13.54 -13.17 0.43
N PRO A 341 12.28 -13.57 0.55
CA PRO A 341 11.19 -12.88 -0.13
C PRO A 341 11.14 -11.42 0.30
N ARG A 342 10.88 -10.55 -0.66
CA ARG A 342 10.51 -9.17 -0.39
C ARG A 342 8.98 -9.11 -0.49
N PRO A 343 8.23 -9.18 0.62
CA PRO A 343 6.77 -9.15 0.56
C PRO A 343 6.23 -7.86 -0.11
N ASP A 344 7.04 -6.80 -0.19
CA ASP A 344 6.65 -5.50 -0.72
C ASP A 344 7.35 -5.09 -2.04
N VAL A 345 7.96 -6.00 -2.83
CA VAL A 345 8.65 -5.60 -4.10
C VAL A 345 7.74 -4.82 -5.03
N HIS A 346 6.47 -5.22 -5.16
CA HIS A 346 5.54 -4.57 -6.07
C HIS A 346 5.25 -3.13 -5.64
N ARG A 347 5.05 -2.91 -4.34
CA ARG A 347 4.81 -1.57 -3.78
C ARG A 347 6.09 -0.73 -3.78
N TYR A 348 7.24 -1.34 -3.50
CA TYR A 348 8.55 -0.70 -3.65
C TYR A 348 8.81 -0.25 -5.09
N ARG A 349 8.53 -1.11 -6.08
CA ARG A 349 8.68 -0.77 -7.50
C ARG A 349 7.70 0.32 -7.92
N SER A 350 6.43 0.28 -7.49
CA SER A 350 5.47 1.34 -7.79
C SER A 350 5.86 2.67 -7.13
N CYS A 351 6.33 2.63 -5.88
CA CYS A 351 6.85 3.78 -5.14
C CYS A 351 8.10 4.38 -5.81
N LEU A 352 9.02 3.55 -6.30
CA LEU A 352 10.17 4.00 -7.06
C LEU A 352 9.80 4.60 -8.41
N VAL A 353 8.83 4.03 -9.12
CA VAL A 353 8.32 4.58 -10.38
C VAL A 353 7.68 5.95 -10.11
N ALA A 354 6.85 6.07 -9.08
CA ALA A 354 6.25 7.35 -8.67
C ALA A 354 7.29 8.38 -8.20
N ALA A 355 8.32 7.96 -7.47
CA ALA A 355 9.39 8.84 -7.01
C ALA A 355 10.34 9.29 -8.12
N ARG A 356 10.49 8.49 -9.19
CA ARG A 356 11.29 8.81 -10.39
C ARG A 356 10.49 9.55 -11.47
N ALA A 357 9.17 9.61 -11.36
CA ALA A 357 8.34 10.35 -12.30
C ALA A 357 8.68 11.85 -12.19
N PRO A 358 8.94 12.55 -13.32
CA PRO A 358 9.17 13.98 -13.30
C PRO A 358 7.96 14.68 -12.70
N ARG A 359 8.18 15.55 -11.70
CA ARG A 359 7.13 16.43 -11.19
C ARG A 359 6.60 17.25 -12.36
N GLN A 360 5.34 17.05 -12.74
CA GLN A 360 4.64 18.06 -13.55
C GLN A 360 4.74 19.37 -12.75
N GLY A 361 5.29 20.39 -13.40
CA GLY A 361 5.83 21.57 -12.72
C GLY A 361 4.83 22.22 -11.78
N SER A 362 5.31 22.61 -10.60
CA SER A 362 4.80 23.83 -9.98
C SER A 362 4.83 24.96 -11.02
N PRO A 363 3.86 25.88 -11.06
CA PRO A 363 3.88 26.98 -12.03
C PRO A 363 5.18 27.76 -11.87
N GLY A 364 6.07 27.60 -12.84
CA GLY A 364 7.29 28.37 -12.93
C GLY A 364 6.92 29.83 -13.15
N THR A 365 7.20 30.64 -12.14
CA THR A 365 7.41 32.08 -12.27
C THR A 365 8.40 32.35 -13.40
N HIS A 366 7.88 32.79 -14.55
CA HIS A 366 8.71 33.39 -15.59
C HIS A 366 9.33 34.68 -15.05
N ARG A 367 10.66 34.77 -15.13
CA ARG A 367 11.46 35.97 -14.88
C ARG A 367 11.26 37.01 -15.99
N GLY A 368 11.18 38.28 -15.57
CA GLY A 368 12.10 39.30 -16.07
C GLY A 368 11.52 40.51 -16.82
N LEU A 369 11.81 41.70 -16.25
CA LEU A 369 12.07 43.01 -16.88
C LEU A 369 10.99 44.11 -16.81
N SER A 370 11.23 45.01 -15.84
CA SER A 370 11.29 46.48 -15.92
C SER A 370 10.03 47.35 -16.13
N ALA A 371 10.11 48.51 -15.45
CA ALA A 371 9.41 49.77 -15.66
C ALA A 371 8.03 49.99 -15.00
N SER A 372 8.11 50.58 -13.80
CA SER A 372 7.56 51.89 -13.43
C SER A 372 6.14 52.33 -13.87
N THR A 373 5.51 53.03 -12.92
CA THR A 373 4.42 54.03 -13.03
C THR A 373 2.96 53.57 -13.08
N TRP A 374 2.12 54.45 -12.52
CA TRP A 374 0.65 54.51 -12.51
C TRP A 374 -0.02 53.74 -11.34
N ARG A 375 -0.22 54.33 -10.15
CA ARG A 375 -1.02 55.52 -9.81
C ARG A 375 -2.40 55.51 -10.49
N SER A 376 -3.30 54.66 -10.02
CA SER A 376 -4.73 54.74 -10.32
C SER A 376 -5.37 55.84 -9.48
N GLY A 377 -5.67 56.97 -10.12
CA GLY A 377 -6.65 57.93 -9.63
C GLY A 377 -8.07 57.46 -9.99
N ARG A 378 -9.02 57.79 -9.12
CA ARG A 378 -10.44 58.02 -9.42
C ARG A 378 -11.09 58.71 -8.21
N PRO A 379 -12.19 59.46 -8.39
CA PRO A 379 -12.11 60.91 -8.26
C PRO A 379 -12.91 61.45 -7.06
N ALA A 380 -12.61 62.72 -6.77
CA ALA A 380 -13.23 63.55 -5.75
C ALA A 380 -14.75 63.73 -5.98
N LEU A 381 -15.51 63.56 -4.90
CA LEU A 381 -16.78 64.25 -4.67
C LEU A 381 -16.59 65.14 -3.43
N HIS A 382 -16.93 66.41 -3.63
CA HIS A 382 -16.72 67.54 -2.73
C HIS A 382 -17.82 67.64 -1.63
N PRO A 383 -17.72 68.57 -0.66
CA PRO A 383 -17.93 68.31 0.76
C PRO A 383 -19.19 68.99 1.33
N ARG A 384 -19.55 68.67 2.58
CA ARG A 384 -20.30 69.55 3.51
C ARG A 384 -20.11 69.04 4.94
N THR A 385 -19.19 69.66 5.70
CA THR A 385 -19.39 70.70 6.73
C THR A 385 -19.74 70.19 8.14
N ARG A 386 -18.74 70.36 9.02
CA ARG A 386 -18.74 70.85 10.43
C ARG A 386 -19.55 70.10 11.50
N GLY A 387 -18.81 69.69 12.54
CA GLY A 387 -19.27 69.51 13.92
C GLY A 387 -18.28 68.71 14.76
N ARG A 388 -17.45 69.40 15.56
CA ARG A 388 -16.50 68.86 16.55
C ARG A 388 -17.14 68.95 17.95
N PRO A 389 -16.43 68.57 19.03
CA PRO A 389 -16.27 67.26 19.67
C PRO A 389 -17.13 67.12 20.96
N ASP A 390 -17.15 65.95 21.60
CA ASP A 390 -16.83 65.85 23.04
C ASP A 390 -16.75 64.39 23.54
N GLN A 391 -16.03 64.25 24.64
CA GLN A 391 -15.39 63.07 25.20
C GLN A 391 -16.29 62.43 26.31
N PRO A 392 -15.80 61.56 27.22
CA PRO A 392 -16.31 60.21 27.46
C PRO A 392 -17.12 60.02 28.77
N ALA A 393 -17.88 58.92 28.91
CA ALA A 393 -18.20 58.36 30.24
C ALA A 393 -18.77 56.92 30.18
N ARG A 394 -18.05 56.02 30.88
CA ARG A 394 -18.52 55.07 31.91
C ARG A 394 -19.62 54.02 31.65
N ALA A 395 -19.27 52.83 32.14
CA ALA A 395 -20.02 51.95 33.05
C ALA A 395 -20.80 50.75 32.48
N SER A 396 -20.33 49.57 32.93
CA SER A 396 -21.10 48.47 33.52
C SER A 396 -21.98 47.60 32.61
N GLY A 397 -21.58 46.33 32.55
CA GLY A 397 -22.34 45.17 32.09
C GLY A 397 -21.51 43.93 32.35
#